data_AF-A0A353B9I0-F1
#
_entry.id   AF-A0A353B9I0-F1
#
_cell.length_a   1.000
_cell.length_b   1.000
_cell.length_c   1.000
_cell.angle_alpha   90.00
_cell.angle_beta   90.00
_cell.angle_gamma   90.00
#
_symmetry.space_group_name_H-M   'P 1'
#
loop_
_entity.id
_entity.type
_entity.pdbx_description
1 polymer ?
#
loop_
_entity_poly.entity_id
_entity_poly.type
_entity_poly.pdbx_seq_one_letter_code
_entity_poly.pdbx_strand_id
1 'polypeptide(L)'
;MNSGASEELRTLAIGGDHAGYNLKSIIVGELAAWGYTIKDCGPENDSPCDFPDFAEKVCSQVVSGQAQRGLLVCGSGVGVCVAANKFPGIRASICHDTYSARQGVEHDDMNVLCIGARIVGQSLATELVRSFLNATYSPETRHARRVEKILDIETRALAGKLS
;
A
#
# COMPACT_ATOMS: atom_id res chain seq x y z
N MET A 1 0.63 26.71 -2.32
CA MET A 1 0.25 26.29 -3.69
C MET A 1 -0.18 24.83 -3.58
N ASN A 2 -1.49 24.58 -3.55
CA ASN A 2 -2.06 23.24 -3.48
C ASN A 2 -1.93 22.59 -4.86
N SER A 3 -0.94 21.71 -5.04
CA SER A 3 -0.89 20.81 -6.18
C SER A 3 -1.97 19.75 -5.98
N GLY A 4 -3.07 19.87 -6.73
CA GLY A 4 -4.23 19.01 -6.62
C GLY A 4 -3.89 17.55 -6.82
N ALA A 5 -4.16 16.75 -5.77
CA ALA A 5 -4.55 15.36 -6.00
C ALA A 5 -5.84 15.40 -6.84
N SER A 6 -5.90 14.63 -7.92
CA SER A 6 -7.14 14.42 -8.68
C SER A 6 -8.25 13.97 -7.73
N GLU A 7 -9.49 14.39 -7.97
CA GLU A 7 -10.65 14.01 -7.12
C GLU A 7 -10.82 12.49 -6.92
N GLU A 8 -10.18 11.70 -7.77
CA GLU A 8 -10.24 10.25 -7.79
C GLU A 8 -9.49 9.56 -6.63
N LEU A 9 -8.45 10.15 -6.02
CA LEU A 9 -7.68 9.50 -4.94
C LEU A 9 -8.12 9.92 -3.52
N ARG A 10 -9.40 10.24 -3.28
CA ARG A 10 -9.81 10.77 -1.97
C ARG A 10 -9.86 9.75 -0.82
N THR A 11 -9.93 8.44 -1.08
CA THR A 11 -10.14 7.42 -0.02
C THR A 11 -8.99 6.40 0.06
N LEU A 12 -8.34 6.34 1.21
CA LEU A 12 -7.24 5.40 1.46
C LEU A 12 -7.64 4.38 2.53
N ALA A 13 -7.14 3.15 2.41
CA ALA A 13 -7.20 2.17 3.48
C ALA A 13 -5.83 2.04 4.13
N ILE A 14 -5.78 2.02 5.47
CA ILE A 14 -4.52 1.87 6.20
C ILE A 14 -4.66 0.83 7.30
N GLY A 15 -3.64 0.00 7.48
CA GLY A 15 -3.62 -1.02 8.52
C GLY A 15 -2.19 -1.43 8.89
N GLY A 16 -2.05 -2.45 9.72
CA GLY A 16 -0.75 -2.86 10.21
C GLY A 16 -0.76 -3.96 11.25
N ASP A 17 0.26 -3.95 12.11
CA ASP A 17 0.26 -4.72 13.36
C ASP A 17 0.63 -3.83 14.54
N HIS A 18 0.68 -4.45 15.72
CA HIS A 18 1.06 -3.80 16.97
C HIS A 18 2.41 -3.07 16.89
N ALA A 19 3.40 -3.62 16.16
CA ALA A 19 4.70 -3.00 15.99
C ALA A 19 4.65 -1.77 15.05
N GLY A 20 3.64 -1.68 14.17
CA GLY A 20 3.40 -0.54 13.30
C GLY A 20 2.44 0.51 13.85
N TYR A 21 1.72 0.24 14.94
CA TYR A 21 0.61 1.07 15.45
C TYR A 21 0.95 2.57 15.59
N ASN A 22 2.07 2.89 16.25
CA ASN A 22 2.46 4.29 16.47
C ASN A 22 2.72 5.05 15.16
N LEU A 23 3.47 4.43 14.24
CA LEU A 23 3.77 5.04 12.94
C LEU A 23 2.52 5.14 12.05
N LYS A 24 1.66 4.11 12.09
CA LYS A 24 0.36 4.11 11.40
C LYS A 24 -0.50 5.30 11.85
N SER A 25 -0.61 5.51 13.17
CA SER A 25 -1.42 6.59 13.76
C SER A 25 -0.93 7.97 13.35
N ILE A 26 0.39 8.15 13.26
CA ILE A 26 1.01 9.37 12.73
C ILE A 26 0.64 9.59 11.27
N ILE A 27 0.78 8.55 10.43
CA ILE A 27 0.45 8.62 9.00
C ILE A 27 -1.03 8.96 8.81
N VAL A 28 -1.93 8.40 9.63
CA VAL A 28 -3.35 8.76 9.63
C VAL A 28 -3.54 10.27 9.85
N GLY A 29 -2.84 10.86 10.83
CA GLY A 29 -2.90 12.30 11.08
C GLY A 29 -2.43 13.15 9.90
N GLU A 30 -1.31 12.78 9.28
CA GLU A 30 -0.76 13.46 8.10
C GLU A 30 -1.72 13.38 6.90
N LEU A 31 -2.26 12.19 6.61
CA LEU A 31 -3.21 11.99 5.53
C LEU A 31 -4.49 12.81 5.72
N ALA A 32 -4.99 12.89 6.96
CA ALA A 32 -6.17 13.69 7.27
C ALA A 32 -5.86 15.19 7.07
N ALA A 33 -4.68 15.65 7.47
CA ALA A 33 -4.23 17.02 7.23
C ALA A 33 -4.07 17.34 5.72
N TRP A 34 -3.77 16.33 4.90
CA TRP A 34 -3.71 16.47 3.43
C TRP A 34 -5.09 16.34 2.75
N GLY A 35 -6.16 16.12 3.50
CA GLY A 35 -7.53 16.08 3.01
C GLY A 35 -8.00 14.71 2.49
N TYR A 36 -7.30 13.63 2.81
CA TYR A 36 -7.75 12.26 2.48
C TYR A 36 -8.81 11.77 3.47
N THR A 37 -9.79 11.03 2.95
CA THR A 37 -10.68 10.18 3.75
C THR A 37 -9.96 8.87 4.04
N ILE A 38 -9.93 8.44 5.30
CA ILE A 38 -9.11 7.30 5.73
C ILE A 38 -10.01 6.23 6.31
N LYS A 39 -9.89 5.02 5.76
CA LYS A 39 -10.43 3.79 6.32
C LYS A 39 -9.34 3.12 7.15
N ASP A 40 -9.29 3.47 8.44
CA ASP A 40 -8.39 2.80 9.38
C ASP A 40 -8.91 1.39 9.67
N CYS A 41 -8.16 0.39 9.19
CA CYS A 41 -8.47 -1.03 9.31
C CYS A 41 -7.91 -1.64 10.60
N GLY A 42 -7.16 -0.87 11.39
CA GLY A 42 -6.55 -1.29 12.66
C GLY A 42 -5.07 -1.69 12.55
N PRO A 43 -4.45 -2.09 13.67
CA PRO A 43 -5.04 -2.18 15.01
C PRO A 43 -5.30 -0.80 15.63
N GLU A 44 -6.18 -0.74 16.64
CA GLU A 44 -6.56 0.49 17.36
C GLU A 44 -5.62 0.81 18.54
N ASN A 45 -4.71 -0.11 18.88
CA ASN A 45 -3.70 0.05 19.91
C ASN A 45 -2.47 -0.83 19.59
N ASP A 46 -1.46 -0.81 20.47
CA ASP A 46 -0.22 -1.57 20.36
C ASP A 46 -0.26 -2.95 21.06
N SER A 47 -1.45 -3.44 21.41
CA SER A 47 -1.59 -4.80 21.93
C SER A 47 -1.21 -5.83 20.85
N PRO A 48 -0.53 -6.92 21.21
CA PRO A 48 -0.13 -7.96 20.28
C PRO A 48 -1.28 -8.43 19.39
N CYS A 49 -1.00 -8.51 18.10
CA CYS A 49 -1.94 -8.93 17.07
C CYS A 49 -1.21 -9.40 15.82
N ASP A 50 -1.95 -10.10 14.95
CA ASP A 50 -1.42 -10.74 13.76
C ASP A 50 -1.64 -9.87 12.52
N PHE A 51 -0.56 -9.53 11.84
CA PHE A 51 -0.60 -8.68 10.66
C PHE A 51 -1.47 -9.18 9.48
N PRO A 52 -1.67 -10.50 9.24
CA PRO A 52 -2.50 -10.96 8.12
C PRO A 52 -3.94 -10.46 8.20
N ASP A 53 -4.54 -10.40 9.40
CA ASP A 53 -5.93 -9.98 9.60
C ASP A 53 -6.16 -8.54 9.13
N PHE A 54 -5.19 -7.66 9.38
CA PHE A 54 -5.24 -6.26 8.98
C PHE A 54 -4.85 -6.07 7.52
N ALA A 55 -3.92 -6.88 7.01
CA ALA A 55 -3.60 -6.92 5.58
C ALA A 55 -4.84 -7.29 4.75
N GLU A 56 -5.61 -8.29 5.17
CA GLU A 56 -6.87 -8.68 4.53
C GLU A 56 -7.88 -7.54 4.50
N LYS A 57 -8.08 -6.86 5.63
CA LYS A 57 -9.01 -5.72 5.72
C LYS A 57 -8.63 -4.61 4.75
N VAL A 58 -7.35 -4.22 4.70
CA VAL A 58 -6.86 -3.18 3.77
C VAL A 58 -7.02 -3.63 2.32
N CYS A 59 -6.55 -4.83 1.98
CA CYS A 59 -6.60 -5.35 0.62
C CYS A 59 -8.05 -5.48 0.11
N SER A 60 -8.98 -5.89 0.97
CA SER A 60 -10.40 -5.98 0.63
C SER A 60 -11.00 -4.62 0.27
N GLN A 61 -10.59 -3.55 0.94
CA GLN A 61 -11.03 -2.18 0.60
C GLN A 61 -10.51 -1.75 -0.79
N VAL A 62 -9.26 -2.09 -1.11
CA VAL A 62 -8.64 -1.76 -2.39
C VAL A 62 -9.29 -2.55 -3.52
N VAL A 63 -9.39 -3.88 -3.39
CA VAL A 63 -9.98 -4.77 -4.41
C VAL A 63 -11.44 -4.45 -4.68
N SER A 64 -12.21 -4.09 -3.64
CA SER A 64 -13.63 -3.70 -3.81
C SER A 64 -13.85 -2.30 -4.38
N GLY A 65 -12.77 -1.53 -4.62
CA GLY A 65 -12.84 -0.14 -5.09
C GLY A 65 -13.33 0.85 -4.02
N GLN A 66 -13.46 0.42 -2.77
CA GLN A 66 -13.88 1.26 -1.65
C GLN A 66 -12.75 2.16 -1.13
N ALA A 67 -11.49 1.82 -1.42
CA ALA A 67 -10.32 2.67 -1.28
C ALA A 67 -9.49 2.57 -2.55
N GLN A 68 -8.88 3.67 -2.99
CA GLN A 68 -8.09 3.64 -4.23
C GLN A 68 -6.70 3.05 -4.03
N ARG A 69 -6.13 3.21 -2.83
CA ARG A 69 -4.83 2.65 -2.47
C ARG A 69 -4.80 2.22 -1.01
N GLY A 70 -3.92 1.26 -0.73
CA GLY A 70 -3.67 0.72 0.61
C GLY A 70 -2.32 1.15 1.18
N LEU A 71 -2.26 1.29 2.50
CA LEU A 71 -1.04 1.49 3.28
C LEU A 71 -0.98 0.41 4.36
N LEU A 72 0.17 -0.27 4.49
CA LEU A 72 0.38 -1.27 5.51
C LEU A 72 1.65 -0.97 6.30
N VAL A 73 1.55 -0.93 7.62
CA VAL A 73 2.66 -0.59 8.50
C VAL A 73 2.86 -1.70 9.52
N CYS A 74 3.99 -2.39 9.49
CA CYS A 74 4.33 -3.37 10.53
C CYS A 74 5.77 -3.19 10.99
N GLY A 75 6.30 -4.07 11.84
CA GLY A 75 7.68 -3.99 12.33
C GLY A 75 8.72 -3.79 11.20
N SER A 76 8.76 -4.69 10.21
CA SER A 76 9.69 -4.61 9.08
C SER A 76 9.05 -4.20 7.74
N GLY A 77 7.73 -4.26 7.64
CA GLY A 77 6.98 -4.19 6.39
C GLY A 77 6.91 -5.53 5.63
N VAL A 78 7.73 -6.53 5.99
CA VAL A 78 7.85 -7.79 5.24
C VAL A 78 6.60 -8.65 5.35
N GLY A 79 6.13 -8.91 6.57
CA GLY A 79 4.97 -9.80 6.79
C GLY A 79 3.73 -9.29 6.06
N VAL A 80 3.40 -8.01 6.25
CA VAL A 80 2.25 -7.38 5.59
C VAL A 80 2.36 -7.40 4.06
N CYS A 81 3.56 -7.21 3.49
CA CYS A 81 3.75 -7.29 2.04
C CYS A 81 3.56 -8.72 1.50
N VAL A 82 4.07 -9.72 2.21
CA VAL A 82 3.87 -11.14 1.86
C VAL A 82 2.40 -11.51 1.89
N ALA A 83 1.66 -11.08 2.92
CA ALA A 83 0.22 -11.31 3.05
C ALA A 83 -0.58 -10.56 1.98
N ALA A 84 -0.29 -9.28 1.75
CA ALA A 84 -1.02 -8.44 0.80
C ALA A 84 -0.97 -8.98 -0.62
N ASN A 85 0.18 -9.47 -1.08
CA ASN A 85 0.32 -10.06 -2.43
C ASN A 85 -0.36 -11.44 -2.57
N LYS A 86 -1.06 -11.96 -1.55
CA LYS A 86 -1.92 -13.15 -1.68
C LYS A 86 -3.32 -12.82 -2.18
N PHE A 87 -3.71 -11.54 -2.16
CA PHE A 87 -5.03 -11.10 -2.59
C PHE A 87 -5.00 -10.76 -4.08
N PRO A 88 -5.86 -11.39 -4.90
CA PRO A 88 -5.92 -11.10 -6.32
C PRO A 88 -6.15 -9.61 -6.61
N GLY A 89 -5.41 -9.06 -7.56
CA GLY A 89 -5.46 -7.65 -7.93
C GLY A 89 -4.62 -6.72 -7.04
N ILE A 90 -4.01 -7.21 -5.95
CA ILE A 90 -3.07 -6.45 -5.15
C ILE A 90 -1.66 -6.58 -5.70
N ARG A 91 -0.99 -5.43 -5.81
CA ARG A 91 0.43 -5.31 -6.10
C ARG A 91 1.02 -4.48 -4.97
N ALA A 92 1.62 -5.18 -4.00
CA ALA A 92 2.21 -4.57 -2.82
C ALA A 92 3.73 -4.65 -2.85
N SER A 93 4.40 -3.58 -2.40
CA SER A 93 5.84 -3.60 -2.18
C SER A 93 6.21 -2.91 -0.86
N ILE A 94 7.33 -3.35 -0.31
CA ILE A 94 7.95 -2.69 0.83
C ILE A 94 8.85 -1.60 0.29
N CYS A 95 8.68 -0.37 0.76
CA CYS A 95 9.57 0.72 0.38
C CYS A 95 10.13 1.39 1.63
N HIS A 96 11.45 1.59 1.63
CA HIS A 96 12.17 2.36 2.65
C HIS A 96 12.95 3.53 2.04
N ASP A 97 12.65 3.86 0.78
CA ASP A 97 13.20 4.98 0.03
C ASP A 97 12.13 5.55 -0.92
N THR A 98 12.22 6.85 -1.22
CA THR A 98 11.21 7.56 -2.00
C THR A 98 11.20 7.16 -3.47
N TYR A 99 12.32 6.67 -4.00
CA TYR A 99 12.43 6.19 -5.37
C TYR A 99 11.56 4.95 -5.56
N SER A 100 11.73 3.92 -4.73
CA SER A 100 10.94 2.68 -4.79
C SER A 100 9.45 2.95 -4.58
N ALA A 101 9.09 3.83 -3.63
CA ALA A 101 7.70 4.18 -3.34
C ALA A 101 6.97 4.81 -4.55
N ARG A 102 7.67 5.66 -5.31
CA ARG A 102 7.14 6.30 -6.53
C ARG A 102 7.21 5.36 -7.73
N GLN A 103 8.37 4.76 -7.96
CA GLN A 103 8.64 3.92 -9.13
C GLN A 103 7.70 2.71 -9.17
N GLY A 104 7.41 2.10 -8.02
CA GLY A 104 6.49 0.95 -7.96
C GLY A 104 5.10 1.31 -8.50
N VAL A 105 4.64 2.54 -8.27
CA VAL A 105 3.39 3.04 -8.87
C VAL A 105 3.57 3.28 -10.36
N GLU A 106 4.62 4.02 -10.74
CA GLU A 106 4.84 4.44 -12.13
C GLU A 106 5.04 3.25 -13.09
N HIS A 107 5.70 2.19 -12.64
CA HIS A 107 6.12 1.06 -13.48
C HIS A 107 5.28 -0.20 -13.28
N ASP A 108 4.88 -0.49 -12.03
CA ASP A 108 4.26 -1.76 -11.66
C ASP A 108 2.79 -1.58 -11.25
N ASP A 109 2.24 -0.37 -11.38
CA ASP A 109 0.87 -0.02 -10.97
C ASP A 109 0.61 -0.45 -9.51
N MET A 110 1.61 -0.27 -8.64
CA MET A 110 1.54 -0.64 -7.23
C MET A 110 0.39 0.09 -6.55
N ASN A 111 -0.50 -0.67 -5.90
CA ASN A 111 -1.71 -0.14 -5.26
C ASN A 111 -1.71 -0.29 -3.73
N VAL A 112 -0.70 -0.97 -3.16
CA VAL A 112 -0.48 -1.04 -1.72
C VAL A 112 0.99 -0.76 -1.38
N LEU A 113 1.24 0.22 -0.50
CA LEU A 113 2.57 0.51 0.03
C LEU A 113 2.75 -0.13 1.40
N CYS A 114 3.84 -0.88 1.60
CA CYS A 114 4.22 -1.45 2.89
C CYS A 114 5.42 -0.72 3.50
N ILE A 115 5.36 -0.39 4.79
CA ILE A 115 6.40 0.36 5.52
C ILE A 115 6.80 -0.41 6.78
N GLY A 116 8.11 -0.40 7.09
CA GLY A 116 8.67 -1.00 8.30
C GLY A 116 8.91 0.03 9.39
N ALA A 117 8.09 0.03 10.44
CA ALA A 117 8.16 0.99 11.54
C ALA A 117 9.44 0.87 12.40
N ARG A 118 10.11 -0.30 12.38
CA ARG A 118 11.43 -0.49 13.03
C ARG A 118 12.59 -0.14 12.11
N ILE A 119 12.32 0.16 10.84
CA ILE A 119 13.34 0.35 9.81
C ILE A 119 13.49 1.83 9.44
N VAL A 120 12.37 2.55 9.29
CA VAL A 120 12.37 3.96 8.92
C VAL A 120 11.78 4.83 10.03
N GLY A 121 12.31 6.06 10.15
CA GLY A 121 11.74 7.08 11.02
C GLY A 121 10.48 7.74 10.44
N GLN A 122 9.71 8.40 11.30
CA GLN A 122 8.46 9.10 10.95
C GLN A 122 8.61 10.02 9.74
N SER A 123 9.60 10.92 9.73
CA SER A 123 9.74 11.90 8.64
C SER A 123 9.94 11.24 7.28
N LEU A 124 10.75 10.17 7.23
CA LEU A 124 10.94 9.41 6.00
C LEU A 124 9.64 8.70 5.62
N ALA A 125 8.97 8.02 6.56
CA ALA A 125 7.70 7.35 6.29
C ALA A 125 6.63 8.30 5.69
N THR A 126 6.52 9.52 6.19
CA THR A 126 5.64 10.55 5.62
C THR A 126 6.02 10.89 4.17
N GLU A 127 7.31 11.05 3.87
CA GLU A 127 7.78 11.28 2.49
C GLU A 127 7.56 10.07 1.57
N LEU A 128 7.67 8.84 2.09
CA LEU A 128 7.36 7.61 1.33
C LEU A 128 5.88 7.60 0.94
N VAL A 129 4.99 7.86 1.89
CA VAL A 129 3.54 7.92 1.65
C VAL A 129 3.23 9.02 0.63
N ARG A 130 3.83 10.21 0.76
CA ARG A 130 3.65 11.29 -0.21
C ARG A 130 4.15 10.93 -1.60
N SER A 131 5.35 10.33 -1.70
CA SER A 131 5.96 9.89 -2.96
C SER A 131 5.08 8.86 -3.67
N PHE A 132 4.57 7.89 -2.91
CA PHE A 132 3.61 6.89 -3.39
C PHE A 132 2.33 7.56 -3.90
N LEU A 133 1.64 8.34 -3.07
CA LEU A 133 0.35 8.94 -3.41
C LEU A 133 0.42 9.92 -4.60
N ASN A 134 1.51 10.67 -4.74
CA ASN A 134 1.68 11.62 -5.84
C ASN A 134 2.11 10.96 -7.16
N ALA A 135 2.56 9.70 -7.13
CA ALA A 135 2.94 8.97 -8.31
C ALA A 135 1.69 8.52 -9.11
N THR A 136 1.80 8.55 -10.44
CA THR A 136 0.76 8.10 -11.37
C THR A 136 1.32 7.01 -12.25
N TYR A 137 0.55 5.95 -12.47
CA TYR A 137 0.97 4.87 -13.36
C TYR A 137 1.21 5.40 -14.77
N SER A 138 2.38 5.08 -15.35
CA SER A 138 2.76 5.47 -16.71
C SER A 138 2.80 4.22 -17.60
N PRO A 139 1.76 3.95 -18.41
CA PRO A 139 1.64 2.75 -19.22
C PRO A 139 2.50 2.80 -20.49
N GLU A 140 3.78 3.17 -20.37
CA GLU A 140 4.75 2.99 -21.44
C GLU A 140 4.76 1.52 -21.89
N THR A 141 5.05 1.25 -23.17
CA THR A 141 4.94 -0.08 -23.79
C THR A 141 5.62 -1.18 -22.96
N ARG A 142 6.76 -0.88 -22.33
CA ARG A 142 7.50 -1.85 -21.50
C ARG A 142 6.85 -2.10 -20.13
N HIS A 143 6.21 -1.11 -19.52
CA HIS A 143 5.57 -1.20 -18.21
C HIS A 143 4.24 -1.93 -18.32
N ALA A 144 3.39 -1.53 -19.29
CA ALA A 144 2.12 -2.21 -19.57
C ALA A 144 2.32 -3.72 -19.82
N ARG A 145 3.27 -4.08 -20.69
CA ARG A 145 3.62 -5.49 -20.96
C ARG A 145 4.06 -6.26 -19.70
N ARG A 146 4.76 -5.62 -18.75
CA ARG A 146 5.22 -6.28 -17.52
C ARG A 146 4.07 -6.46 -16.54
N VAL A 147 3.22 -5.45 -16.38
CA VAL A 147 1.99 -5.54 -15.57
C VAL A 147 1.08 -6.64 -16.13
N GLU A 148 0.87 -6.72 -17.44
CA GLU A 148 0.11 -7.79 -18.07
C GLU A 148 0.66 -9.19 -17.75
N LYS A 149 1.99 -9.36 -17.73
CA LYS A 149 2.61 -10.63 -17.34
C LYS A 149 2.37 -10.98 -15.86
N ILE A 150 2.35 -9.99 -14.97
CA ILE A 150 2.03 -10.19 -13.56
C ILE A 150 0.56 -10.65 -13.42
N LEU A 151 -0.35 -9.99 -14.13
CA LEU A 151 -1.77 -10.36 -14.14
C LEU A 151 -2.01 -11.75 -14.74
N ASP A 152 -1.24 -12.15 -15.76
CA ASP A 152 -1.27 -13.50 -16.32
C ASP A 152 -0.77 -14.56 -15.32
N ILE A 153 0.30 -14.26 -14.56
CA ILE A 153 0.77 -15.15 -13.47
C ILE A 153 -0.34 -15.37 -12.46
N GLU A 154 -0.99 -14.31 -12.00
CA GLU A 154 -2.12 -14.39 -11.05
C GLU A 154 -3.28 -15.22 -11.61
N THR A 155 -3.70 -14.93 -12.85
CA THR A 155 -4.79 -15.62 -13.53
C THR A 155 -4.51 -17.13 -13.64
N ARG A 156 -3.30 -17.51 -14.05
CA ARG A 156 -2.91 -18.92 -14.15
C ARG A 156 -2.78 -19.58 -12.78
N ALA A 157 -2.27 -18.88 -11.77
CA ALA A 157 -2.18 -19.39 -10.40
C ALA A 157 -3.56 -19.73 -9.83
N LEU A 158 -4.53 -18.82 -9.96
CA LEU A 158 -5.90 -19.04 -9.50
C LEU A 158 -6.62 -20.16 -10.25
N ALA A 159 -6.29 -20.37 -11.53
CA ALA A 159 -6.81 -21.47 -12.32
C ALA A 159 -6.11 -22.82 -12.06
N GLY A 160 -5.09 -22.89 -11.20
CA GLY A 160 -4.29 -24.09 -10.98
C GLY A 160 -3.42 -24.49 -12.19
N LYS A 161 -3.03 -23.52 -13.02
CA LYS A 161 -2.32 -23.70 -14.30
C LYS A 161 -0.88 -23.17 -14.27
N LEU A 162 -0.20 -23.25 -13.12
CA LEU A 162 1.23 -23.00 -13.04
C LEU A 162 1.96 -24.27 -13.47
N SER A 163 2.63 -24.22 -14.61
CA SER A 163 3.48 -25.28 -15.16
C SER A 163 4.95 -24.98 -14.93
#